data_AF-A0A951S3S7-F1
#
_entry.id   AF-A0A951S3S7-F1
#
_cell.length_a   1.000
_cell.length_b   1.000
_cell.length_c   1.000
_cell.angle_alpha   90.00
_cell.angle_beta   90.00
_cell.angle_gamma   90.00
#
_symmetry.space_group_name_H-M   'P 1'
#
loop_
_entity.id
_entity.type
_entity.pdbx_description
1 polymer ?
#
loop_
_entity_poly.entity_id
_entity_poly.type
_entity_poly.pdbx_seq_one_letter_code
_entity_poly.pdbx_strand_id
1 'polypeptide(L)'
;MTLVKFISLAMTFISISFPQTVFQNIIVSSSEDTIIVAYELWGGYNQESYFIEMDVSNDGGASFTIIPRLAKGDIGYGVKTGYGRKIWWEPLKEGIELVGEKFVFRLKLSVPGSSTMLEFVQLKGSTYILGDESKEGDFDERPVEVLIDDFEISKFEITNAQYSSFISDYGSDKVKSGQYEDEKMIYENEKGLKFLQGSWKPSIGYENFPVVGVTWYGAMEYCRFYKLRLPTEAEWEYAAREQGKKIKYANGREYANPREINFNVSSDSNSSGDSKINSSMLTQQSVGAYPPNVLGIFQMSGNVWEWCLDWYEYNYDPEKTINPTGPWLGKYKVIRGGSFYNSAQAVRTTERSFLAPHRYASDVGFRVARSLTKQTVD
;
A
#
# COMPACT_ATOMS: atom_id res chain seq x y z
N MET A 1 18.95 -36.63 -4.36
CA MET A 1 17.76 -37.48 -4.55
C MET A 1 17.04 -37.53 -3.21
N THR A 2 16.25 -36.50 -2.91
CA THR A 2 15.49 -36.40 -1.67
C THR A 2 14.04 -36.56 -2.06
N LEU A 3 13.55 -37.80 -1.99
CA LEU A 3 12.13 -38.11 -2.13
C LEU A 3 11.40 -37.43 -0.96
N VAL A 4 10.51 -36.49 -1.25
CA VAL A 4 9.55 -36.00 -0.25
C VAL A 4 8.46 -37.07 -0.11
N LYS A 5 8.44 -37.76 1.04
CA LYS A 5 7.26 -38.47 1.52
C LYS A 5 6.36 -37.46 2.22
N PHE A 6 5.24 -37.08 1.61
CA PHE A 6 4.08 -36.58 2.37
C PHE A 6 3.54 -37.77 3.17
N ILE A 7 4.05 -37.98 4.39
CA ILE A 7 3.49 -38.98 5.29
C ILE A 7 2.22 -38.35 5.87
N SER A 8 1.07 -38.72 5.31
CA SER A 8 -0.27 -38.52 5.88
C SER A 8 -0.51 -37.15 6.53
N LEU A 9 -0.55 -36.07 5.73
CA LEU A 9 -1.03 -34.79 6.27
C LEU A 9 -2.56 -34.85 6.45
N ALA A 10 -3.03 -34.82 7.71
CA ALA A 10 -4.39 -34.41 8.00
C ALA A 10 -4.48 -32.89 7.80
N MET A 11 -4.89 -32.46 6.60
CA MET A 11 -5.03 -31.05 6.28
C MET A 11 -6.40 -30.57 6.74
N THR A 12 -6.43 -29.67 7.72
CA THR A 12 -7.65 -28.97 8.11
C THR A 12 -7.57 -27.52 7.66
N PHE A 13 -8.74 -26.90 7.49
CA PHE A 13 -8.81 -25.49 7.14
C PHE A 13 -9.69 -24.72 8.13
N ILE A 14 -9.42 -23.42 8.20
CA ILE A 14 -10.27 -22.45 8.89
C ILE A 14 -10.51 -21.29 7.92
N SER A 15 -11.69 -20.72 7.93
CA SER A 15 -12.00 -19.53 7.13
C SER A 15 -12.50 -18.40 8.00
N ILE A 16 -12.03 -17.18 7.75
CA ILE A 16 -12.59 -15.95 8.30
C ILE A 16 -13.30 -15.22 7.17
N SER A 17 -14.61 -15.05 7.33
CA SER A 17 -15.52 -14.45 6.34
C SER A 17 -15.84 -13.01 6.69
N PHE A 18 -16.20 -12.22 5.68
CA PHE A 18 -16.73 -10.86 5.86
C PHE A 18 -18.27 -10.95 6.05
N PRO A 19 -18.95 -10.02 6.74
CA PRO A 19 -20.36 -10.17 7.13
C PRO A 19 -21.36 -10.53 6.00
N GLN A 20 -21.01 -10.27 4.74
CA GLN A 20 -21.83 -10.58 3.57
C GLN A 20 -21.15 -11.51 2.55
N THR A 21 -19.90 -11.93 2.79
CA THR A 21 -19.12 -12.72 1.82
C THR A 21 -18.41 -13.87 2.52
N VAL A 22 -18.64 -15.09 2.05
CA VAL A 22 -18.24 -16.32 2.70
C VAL A 22 -17.43 -17.22 1.77
N PHE A 23 -16.43 -17.89 2.34
CA PHE A 23 -15.79 -19.02 1.69
C PHE A 23 -16.69 -20.26 1.78
N GLN A 24 -16.72 -21.05 0.71
CA GLN A 24 -17.39 -22.35 0.65
C GLN A 24 -16.50 -23.39 -0.03
N ASN A 25 -16.81 -24.67 0.18
CA ASN A 25 -16.16 -25.80 -0.49
C ASN A 25 -14.62 -25.73 -0.48
N ILE A 26 -14.03 -25.32 0.66
CA ILE A 26 -12.58 -25.23 0.78
C ILE A 26 -12.00 -26.63 0.86
N ILE A 27 -11.05 -26.92 -0.04
CA ILE A 27 -10.35 -28.20 -0.13
C ILE A 27 -8.86 -27.89 -0.21
N VAL A 28 -8.10 -28.48 0.72
CA VAL A 28 -6.63 -28.47 0.66
C VAL A 28 -6.18 -29.81 0.10
N SER A 29 -5.26 -29.77 -0.86
CA SER A 29 -4.65 -30.95 -1.45
C SER A 29 -3.16 -30.70 -1.67
N SER A 30 -2.41 -31.78 -1.89
CA SER A 30 -1.01 -31.70 -2.31
C SER A 30 -0.82 -32.48 -3.61
N SER A 31 0.07 -31.98 -4.46
CA SER A 31 0.53 -32.65 -5.67
C SER A 31 2.01 -32.37 -5.82
N GLU A 32 2.84 -33.42 -5.74
CA GLU A 32 4.30 -33.28 -5.71
C GLU A 32 4.72 -32.24 -4.65
N ASP A 33 5.50 -31.22 -5.01
CA ASP A 33 5.98 -30.18 -4.10
C ASP A 33 5.01 -28.98 -3.94
N THR A 34 3.78 -29.11 -4.45
CA THR A 34 2.79 -28.03 -4.46
C THR A 34 1.60 -28.32 -3.54
N ILE A 35 1.29 -27.38 -2.66
CA ILE A 35 0.02 -27.30 -1.95
C ILE A 35 -0.99 -26.55 -2.81
N ILE A 36 -2.18 -27.10 -2.96
CA ILE A 36 -3.30 -26.50 -3.70
C ILE A 36 -4.47 -26.31 -2.74
N VAL A 37 -4.89 -25.06 -2.55
CA VAL A 37 -6.11 -24.70 -1.81
C VAL A 37 -7.17 -24.28 -2.80
N ALA A 38 -8.18 -25.10 -3.02
CA ALA A 38 -9.34 -24.78 -3.83
C ALA A 38 -10.49 -24.29 -2.95
N TYR A 39 -11.26 -23.31 -3.42
CA TYR A 39 -12.42 -22.79 -2.69
C TYR A 39 -13.44 -22.13 -3.64
N GLU A 40 -14.60 -21.83 -3.09
CA GLU A 40 -15.61 -20.97 -3.70
C GLU A 40 -15.78 -19.72 -2.84
N LEU A 41 -16.08 -18.59 -3.48
CA LEU A 41 -16.29 -17.32 -2.78
C LEU A 41 -17.66 -16.74 -3.18
N TRP A 42 -18.52 -16.57 -2.19
CA TRP A 42 -19.93 -16.21 -2.40
C TRP A 42 -20.36 -15.02 -1.58
N GLY A 43 -21.29 -14.23 -2.12
CA GLY A 43 -21.90 -13.10 -1.43
C GLY A 43 -21.32 -11.73 -1.83
N GLY A 44 -21.65 -10.72 -1.04
CA GLY A 44 -21.28 -9.32 -1.23
C GLY A 44 -22.12 -8.55 -2.26
N TYR A 45 -21.85 -7.25 -2.35
CA TYR A 45 -22.48 -6.36 -3.33
C TYR A 45 -21.75 -6.44 -4.68
N ASN A 46 -22.47 -6.16 -5.77
CA ASN A 46 -21.93 -6.23 -7.13
C ASN A 46 -20.65 -5.37 -7.27
N GLN A 47 -19.58 -6.01 -7.77
CA GLN A 47 -18.28 -5.44 -8.18
C GLN A 47 -17.16 -5.34 -7.13
N GLU A 48 -17.32 -5.89 -5.91
CA GLU A 48 -16.19 -5.92 -4.98
C GLU A 48 -15.17 -6.99 -5.35
N SER A 49 -13.92 -6.56 -5.50
CA SER A 49 -12.76 -7.46 -5.52
C SER A 49 -12.23 -7.57 -4.10
N TYR A 50 -11.99 -8.80 -3.65
CA TYR A 50 -11.57 -9.08 -2.29
C TYR A 50 -10.07 -9.32 -2.20
N PHE A 51 -9.55 -9.14 -0.99
CA PHE A 51 -8.21 -9.53 -0.62
C PHE A 51 -8.24 -10.83 0.18
N ILE A 52 -7.58 -11.84 -0.35
CA ILE A 52 -7.51 -13.18 0.23
C ILE A 52 -6.11 -13.38 0.81
N GLU A 53 -6.04 -13.60 2.11
CA GLU A 53 -4.80 -14.04 2.75
C GLU A 53 -4.85 -15.52 3.07
N MET A 54 -3.68 -16.17 3.00
CA MET A 54 -3.46 -17.50 3.53
C MET A 54 -2.36 -17.44 4.58
N ASP A 55 -2.61 -17.99 5.76
CA ASP A 55 -1.57 -18.28 6.73
C ASP A 55 -1.67 -19.74 7.19
N VAL A 56 -0.54 -20.29 7.64
CA VAL A 56 -0.39 -21.72 7.92
C VAL A 56 0.09 -21.90 9.36
N SER A 57 -0.58 -22.83 10.03
CA SER A 57 -0.21 -23.34 11.34
C SER A 57 0.50 -24.68 11.19
N ASN A 58 1.49 -24.94 12.04
CA ASN A 58 2.15 -26.23 12.20
C ASN A 58 1.90 -26.84 13.59
N ASP A 59 1.03 -26.24 14.40
CA ASP A 59 0.73 -26.64 15.78
C ASP A 59 -0.75 -27.01 15.98
N GLY A 60 -1.44 -27.40 14.90
CA GLY A 60 -2.85 -27.79 14.94
C GLY A 60 -3.82 -26.61 15.07
N GLY A 61 -3.40 -25.41 14.68
CA GLY A 61 -4.21 -24.19 14.64
C GLY A 61 -4.10 -23.30 15.87
N ALA A 62 -3.18 -23.59 16.81
CA ALA A 62 -2.97 -22.76 17.98
C ALA A 62 -2.26 -21.45 17.63
N SER A 63 -1.35 -21.47 16.66
CA SER A 63 -0.69 -20.29 16.09
C SER A 63 -0.51 -20.40 14.57
N PHE A 64 -0.55 -19.26 13.89
CA PHE A 64 -0.42 -19.15 12.43
C PHE A 64 0.79 -18.27 12.10
N THR A 65 1.97 -18.88 12.05
CA THR A 65 3.26 -18.18 11.94
C THR A 65 3.90 -18.33 10.56
N ILE A 66 3.46 -19.30 9.76
CA ILE A 66 3.97 -19.54 8.42
C ILE A 66 3.13 -18.72 7.44
N ILE A 67 3.78 -17.83 6.69
CA ILE A 67 3.13 -16.97 5.69
C ILE A 67 3.63 -17.37 4.30
N PRO A 68 2.78 -18.00 3.47
CA PRO A 68 3.05 -18.33 2.07
C PRO A 68 3.24 -17.08 1.18
N ARG A 69 4.44 -16.53 1.05
CA ARG A 69 4.67 -15.26 0.32
C ARG A 69 4.75 -15.44 -1.20
N LEU A 70 5.14 -16.61 -1.66
CA LEU A 70 5.25 -17.02 -3.07
C LEU A 70 4.01 -17.78 -3.56
N ALA A 71 2.95 -17.84 -2.75
CA ALA A 71 1.67 -18.39 -3.18
C ALA A 71 1.08 -17.58 -4.35
N LYS A 72 0.42 -18.26 -5.29
CA LYS A 72 -0.11 -17.69 -6.53
C LYS A 72 -1.54 -18.15 -6.78
N GLY A 73 -2.23 -17.51 -7.71
CA GLY A 73 -3.60 -17.84 -8.10
C GLY A 73 -4.60 -16.84 -7.52
N ASP A 74 -5.73 -17.33 -7.03
CA ASP A 74 -6.75 -16.54 -6.34
C ASP A 74 -6.31 -16.27 -4.88
N ILE A 75 -5.18 -15.59 -4.70
CA ILE A 75 -4.66 -15.10 -3.41
C ILE A 75 -4.18 -13.66 -3.58
N GLY A 76 -4.25 -12.87 -2.51
CA GLY A 76 -4.02 -11.44 -2.55
C GLY A 76 -5.25 -10.70 -3.08
N TYR A 77 -5.03 -9.55 -3.71
CA TYR A 77 -6.10 -8.70 -4.22
C TYR A 77 -6.72 -9.24 -5.52
N GLY A 78 -7.92 -8.76 -5.83
CA GLY A 78 -8.51 -8.90 -7.16
C GLY A 78 -9.39 -10.14 -7.27
N VAL A 79 -9.50 -10.90 -6.19
CA VAL A 79 -10.29 -12.13 -6.16
C VAL A 79 -11.76 -11.74 -6.16
N LYS A 80 -12.45 -12.08 -7.24
CA LYS A 80 -13.90 -11.88 -7.35
C LYS A 80 -14.64 -13.08 -6.76
N THR A 81 -15.91 -12.88 -6.44
CA THR A 81 -16.80 -14.02 -6.14
C THR A 81 -16.89 -14.97 -7.33
N GLY A 82 -17.29 -16.21 -7.07
CA GLY A 82 -17.45 -17.26 -8.07
C GLY A 82 -16.80 -18.59 -7.69
N TYR A 83 -16.95 -19.53 -8.62
CA TYR A 83 -16.49 -20.91 -8.48
C TYR A 83 -15.02 -21.09 -8.88
N GLY A 84 -14.43 -22.19 -8.39
CA GLY A 84 -13.18 -22.72 -8.94
C GLY A 84 -11.94 -21.91 -8.57
N ARG A 85 -11.99 -21.14 -7.48
CA ARG A 85 -10.85 -20.37 -6.99
C ARG A 85 -9.76 -21.31 -6.50
N LYS A 86 -8.50 -21.02 -6.82
CA LYS A 86 -7.36 -21.86 -6.48
C LYS A 86 -6.14 -21.04 -6.09
N ILE A 87 -5.52 -21.46 -5.00
CA ILE A 87 -4.21 -20.99 -4.55
C ILE A 87 -3.23 -22.13 -4.73
N TRP A 88 -2.09 -21.84 -5.36
CA TRP A 88 -0.96 -22.75 -5.49
C TRP A 88 0.20 -22.21 -4.67
N TRP A 89 0.79 -23.06 -3.85
CA TRP A 89 1.94 -22.71 -3.03
C TRP A 89 2.97 -23.82 -3.08
N GLU A 90 4.23 -23.45 -3.31
CA GLU A 90 5.37 -24.36 -3.32
C GLU A 90 6.29 -24.03 -2.13
N PRO A 91 6.06 -24.64 -0.94
CA PRO A 91 6.76 -24.26 0.30
C PRO A 91 8.29 -24.31 0.18
N LEU A 92 8.82 -25.29 -0.54
CA LEU A 92 10.26 -25.49 -0.70
C LEU A 92 10.94 -24.34 -1.47
N LYS A 93 10.22 -23.65 -2.37
CA LYS A 93 10.75 -22.45 -3.04
C LYS A 93 10.96 -21.28 -2.08
N GLU A 94 10.34 -21.33 -0.91
CA GLU A 94 10.51 -20.39 0.19
C GLU A 94 11.44 -20.91 1.30
N GLY A 95 12.05 -22.08 1.11
CA GLY A 95 12.85 -22.74 2.15
C GLY A 95 12.01 -23.27 3.32
N ILE A 96 10.71 -23.49 3.11
CA ILE A 96 9.79 -24.00 4.13
C ILE A 96 9.56 -25.49 3.90
N GLU A 97 9.94 -26.31 4.88
CA GLU A 97 9.64 -27.74 4.90
C GLU A 97 8.40 -28.03 5.74
N LEU A 98 7.38 -28.64 5.13
CA LEU A 98 6.17 -29.07 5.83
C LEU A 98 6.30 -30.52 6.29
N VAL A 99 6.92 -30.73 7.46
CA VAL A 99 7.13 -32.06 8.05
C VAL A 99 6.18 -32.30 9.23
N GLY A 100 5.35 -33.35 9.16
CA GLY A 100 4.40 -33.75 10.23
C GLY A 100 2.94 -33.71 9.79
N GLU A 101 2.01 -33.94 10.73
CA GLU A 101 0.58 -34.16 10.40
C GLU A 101 -0.38 -33.06 10.89
N LYS A 102 0.11 -31.98 11.51
CA LYS A 102 -0.74 -30.97 12.18
C LYS A 102 -0.74 -29.61 11.47
N PHE A 103 -0.91 -29.63 10.15
CA PHE A 103 -0.98 -28.39 9.38
C PHE A 103 -2.41 -27.90 9.21
N VAL A 104 -2.65 -26.64 9.59
CA VAL A 104 -3.94 -25.97 9.40
C VAL A 104 -3.74 -24.78 8.49
N PHE A 105 -4.51 -24.73 7.40
CA PHE A 105 -4.50 -23.62 6.45
C PHE A 105 -5.65 -22.69 6.78
N ARG A 106 -5.39 -21.42 7.00
CA ARG A 106 -6.44 -20.44 7.24
C ARG A 106 -6.53 -19.44 6.11
N LEU A 107 -7.72 -19.34 5.53
CA LEU A 107 -8.06 -18.32 4.56
C LEU A 107 -8.77 -17.16 5.28
N LYS A 108 -8.33 -15.94 5.00
CA LYS A 108 -8.94 -14.73 5.54
C LYS A 108 -9.41 -13.86 4.38
N LEU A 109 -10.67 -13.44 4.47
CA LEU A 109 -11.27 -12.51 3.55
C LEU A 109 -11.25 -11.11 4.15
N SER A 110 -10.80 -10.13 3.37
CA SER A 110 -10.96 -8.72 3.70
C SER A 110 -11.25 -7.89 2.46
N VAL A 111 -11.80 -6.69 2.68
CA VAL A 111 -11.84 -5.63 1.67
C VAL A 111 -10.77 -4.61 2.10
N PRO A 112 -9.64 -4.48 1.36
CA PRO A 112 -8.61 -3.52 1.72
C PRO A 112 -9.18 -2.11 1.89
N GLY A 113 -8.79 -1.45 2.98
CA GLY A 113 -9.25 -0.09 3.28
C GLY A 113 -10.70 0.03 3.77
N SER A 114 -11.46 -1.06 3.88
CA SER A 114 -12.84 -1.02 4.41
C SER A 114 -12.90 -0.86 5.93
N SER A 115 -11.77 -1.10 6.61
CA SER A 115 -11.61 -0.81 8.03
C SER A 115 -11.29 0.66 8.22
N THR A 116 -11.98 1.31 9.15
CA THR A 116 -11.56 2.63 9.65
C THR A 116 -10.31 2.54 10.53
N MET A 117 -9.93 1.33 10.99
CA MET A 117 -8.65 1.12 11.68
C MET A 117 -7.50 1.04 10.68
N LEU A 118 -6.42 1.74 11.01
CA LEU A 118 -5.19 1.78 10.22
C LEU A 118 -4.34 0.54 10.48
N GLU A 119 -3.86 -0.07 9.40
CA GLU A 119 -2.89 -1.17 9.45
C GLU A 119 -1.49 -0.65 9.12
N PHE A 120 -0.51 -1.08 9.89
CA PHE A 120 0.88 -0.64 9.76
C PHE A 120 1.82 -1.81 9.44
N VAL A 121 2.93 -1.47 8.79
CA VAL A 121 4.12 -2.30 8.66
C VAL A 121 5.23 -1.65 9.46
N GLN A 122 5.89 -2.41 10.32
CA GLN A 122 7.10 -1.96 11.02
C GLN A 122 8.32 -2.19 10.13
N LEU A 123 9.11 -1.14 9.92
CA LEU A 123 10.37 -1.20 9.20
C LEU A 123 11.53 -1.06 10.18
N LYS A 124 12.57 -1.87 9.97
CA LYS A 124 13.83 -1.71 10.68
C LYS A 124 14.66 -0.65 10.00
N GLY A 125 15.14 0.30 10.79
CA GLY A 125 15.99 1.38 10.34
C GLY A 125 17.35 0.88 9.87
N SER A 126 17.88 1.52 8.83
CA SER A 126 19.22 1.27 8.30
C SER A 126 19.68 2.49 7.51
N THR A 127 20.98 2.50 7.20
CA THR A 127 21.52 3.38 6.18
C THR A 127 21.14 2.89 4.78
N TYR A 128 20.78 3.80 3.89
CA TYR A 128 20.56 3.53 2.47
C TYR A 128 20.86 4.76 1.60
N ILE A 129 20.89 4.57 0.28
CA ILE A 129 21.02 5.68 -0.67
C ILE A 129 19.61 6.18 -1.06
N LEU A 130 19.26 7.38 -0.60
CA LEU A 130 18.08 8.13 -1.05
C LEU A 130 18.36 8.72 -2.43
N GLY A 131 17.43 8.56 -3.36
CA GLY A 131 17.52 9.07 -4.73
C GLY A 131 18.07 8.06 -5.75
N ASP A 132 18.18 8.53 -6.99
CA ASP A 132 18.50 7.74 -8.17
C ASP A 132 20.02 7.52 -8.36
N GLU A 133 20.43 6.27 -8.17
CA GLU A 133 21.78 5.80 -8.45
C GLU A 133 22.01 5.44 -9.93
N SER A 134 20.94 5.26 -10.71
CA SER A 134 21.00 4.77 -12.09
C SER A 134 21.25 5.88 -13.12
N LYS A 135 21.03 7.15 -12.74
CA LYS A 135 21.10 8.34 -13.61
C LYS A 135 20.04 8.33 -14.72
N GLU A 136 18.93 7.65 -14.46
CA GLU A 136 17.74 7.64 -15.31
C GLU A 136 16.72 8.70 -14.88
N GLY A 137 16.84 9.20 -13.65
CA GLY A 137 15.97 10.21 -13.08
C GLY A 137 16.38 11.65 -13.37
N ASP A 138 15.54 12.56 -12.89
CA ASP A 138 15.73 13.99 -13.02
C ASP A 138 16.88 14.50 -12.15
N PHE A 139 17.27 15.75 -12.41
CA PHE A 139 18.43 16.36 -11.78
C PHE A 139 18.31 16.54 -10.26
N ASP A 140 17.09 16.54 -9.72
CA ASP A 140 16.76 16.66 -8.30
C ASP A 140 16.64 15.30 -7.58
N GLU A 141 16.83 14.19 -8.29
CA GLU A 141 16.86 12.83 -7.73
C GLU A 141 18.29 12.37 -7.39
N ARG A 142 19.26 13.28 -7.19
CA ARG A 142 20.66 12.88 -6.99
C ARG A 142 20.83 12.03 -5.72
N PRO A 143 21.68 10.99 -5.76
CA PRO A 143 21.80 10.07 -4.64
C PRO A 143 22.52 10.70 -3.44
N VAL A 144 22.00 10.47 -2.24
CA VAL A 144 22.63 10.84 -0.96
C VAL A 144 22.47 9.69 0.04
N GLU A 145 23.51 9.42 0.83
CA GLU A 145 23.44 8.41 1.88
C GLU A 145 22.72 8.96 3.12
N VAL A 146 21.73 8.24 3.62
CA VAL A 146 20.92 8.64 4.77
C VAL A 146 20.69 7.47 5.72
N LEU A 147 20.60 7.74 7.02
CA LEU A 147 20.22 6.81 8.08
C LEU A 147 18.76 7.04 8.48
N ILE A 148 17.98 5.98 8.48
CA ILE A 148 16.58 5.97 8.93
C ILE A 148 16.46 5.15 10.22
N ASP A 149 15.77 5.66 11.22
CA ASP A 149 15.41 4.93 12.45
C ASP A 149 14.24 3.95 12.20
N ASP A 150 14.00 3.04 13.14
CA ASP A 150 12.80 2.21 13.10
C ASP A 150 11.52 3.06 13.12
N PHE A 151 10.58 2.73 12.26
CA PHE A 151 9.27 3.39 12.19
C PHE A 151 8.18 2.42 11.70
N GLU A 152 6.95 2.87 11.80
CA GLU A 152 5.80 2.19 11.19
C GLU A 152 5.19 3.07 10.11
N ILE A 153 4.76 2.48 9.00
CA ILE A 153 4.04 3.15 7.91
C ILE A 153 2.76 2.40 7.58
N SER A 154 1.70 3.12 7.21
CA SER A 154 0.44 2.49 6.85
C SER A 154 0.59 1.65 5.57
N LYS A 155 -0.05 0.47 5.58
CA LYS A 155 -0.06 -0.45 4.42
C LYS A 155 -0.63 0.21 3.17
N PHE A 156 -1.62 1.09 3.37
CA PHE A 156 -2.42 1.72 2.33
C PHE A 156 -2.32 3.24 2.40
N GLU A 157 -2.63 3.91 1.29
CA GLU A 157 -3.04 5.32 1.30
C GLU A 157 -4.29 5.48 2.19
N ILE A 158 -4.48 6.68 2.77
CA ILE A 158 -5.69 6.97 3.54
C ILE A 158 -6.90 6.98 2.62
N THR A 159 -7.96 6.25 3.00
CA THR A 159 -9.16 6.13 2.16
C THR A 159 -10.14 7.28 2.34
N ASN A 160 -11.04 7.46 1.38
CA ASN A 160 -12.17 8.39 1.52
C ASN A 160 -13.01 8.09 2.76
N ALA A 161 -13.29 6.82 3.07
CA ALA A 161 -14.04 6.44 4.27
C ALA A 161 -13.31 6.85 5.56
N GLN A 162 -12.00 6.61 5.64
CA GLN A 162 -11.18 7.00 6.78
C GLN A 162 -11.14 8.52 6.97
N TYR A 163 -10.93 9.28 5.88
CA TYR A 163 -10.88 10.74 5.95
C TYR A 163 -12.25 11.36 6.24
N SER A 164 -13.34 10.78 5.70
CA SER A 164 -14.72 11.20 6.00
C SER A 164 -15.08 11.00 7.47
N SER A 165 -14.63 9.88 8.08
CA SER A 165 -14.78 9.68 9.53
C SER A 165 -14.01 10.76 10.30
N PHE A 166 -12.74 10.99 9.95
CA PHE A 166 -11.92 12.03 10.55
C PHE A 166 -12.58 13.40 10.50
N ILE A 167 -13.01 13.86 9.33
CA ILE A 167 -13.53 15.22 9.18
C ILE A 167 -14.86 15.40 9.91
N SER A 168 -15.66 14.33 10.04
CA SER A 168 -16.87 14.31 10.85
C SER A 168 -16.54 14.49 12.34
N ASP A 169 -15.58 13.73 12.87
CA ASP A 169 -15.17 13.79 14.27
C ASP A 169 -14.41 15.09 14.60
N TYR A 170 -13.58 15.54 13.66
CA TYR A 170 -12.85 16.79 13.74
C TYR A 170 -13.80 17.99 13.63
N GLY A 171 -14.92 17.88 12.90
CA GLY A 171 -16.01 18.86 12.88
C GLY A 171 -15.70 20.16 12.15
N SER A 172 -14.79 20.16 11.17
CA SER A 172 -14.42 21.32 10.34
C SER A 172 -13.72 20.86 9.06
N ASP A 173 -13.86 21.58 7.96
CA ASP A 173 -13.06 21.40 6.72
C ASP A 173 -11.87 22.36 6.63
N LYS A 174 -11.63 23.11 7.71
CA LYS A 174 -10.49 24.00 7.90
C LYS A 174 -9.71 23.66 9.16
N VAL A 175 -8.41 23.98 9.15
CA VAL A 175 -7.54 23.89 10.33
C VAL A 175 -8.10 24.80 11.43
N LYS A 176 -8.27 24.26 12.64
CA LYS A 176 -8.97 24.94 13.74
C LYS A 176 -8.08 25.86 14.56
N SER A 177 -6.76 25.63 14.57
CA SER A 177 -5.82 26.44 15.35
C SER A 177 -4.37 26.20 14.92
N GLY A 178 -3.47 27.07 15.35
CA GLY A 178 -2.02 26.96 15.13
C GLY A 178 -1.55 27.75 13.92
N GLN A 179 -0.33 27.47 13.45
CA GLN A 179 0.32 28.23 12.39
C GLN A 179 -0.49 28.33 11.08
N TYR A 180 -1.33 27.33 10.82
CA TYR A 180 -2.10 27.20 9.58
C TYR A 180 -3.61 27.34 9.82
N GLU A 181 -4.02 28.01 10.89
CA GLU A 181 -5.44 28.28 11.18
C GLU A 181 -6.17 28.83 9.95
N ASP A 182 -7.43 28.41 9.77
CA ASP A 182 -8.31 28.74 8.63
C ASP A 182 -7.91 28.18 7.26
N GLU A 183 -6.74 27.54 7.13
CA GLU A 183 -6.36 26.85 5.90
C GLU A 183 -7.33 25.70 5.58
N LYS A 184 -7.69 25.57 4.31
CA LYS A 184 -8.64 24.56 3.85
C LYS A 184 -7.97 23.19 3.79
N MET A 185 -8.65 22.18 4.33
CA MET A 185 -8.12 20.82 4.46
C MET A 185 -8.50 19.90 3.29
N ILE A 186 -9.70 20.10 2.73
CA ILE A 186 -10.27 19.23 1.71
C ILE A 186 -11.15 20.03 0.74
N TYR A 187 -11.20 19.58 -0.51
CA TYR A 187 -12.06 20.13 -1.55
C TYR A 187 -12.92 19.02 -2.16
N GLU A 188 -14.09 19.39 -2.68
CA GLU A 188 -14.97 18.43 -3.32
C GLU A 188 -14.31 17.79 -4.55
N ASN A 189 -14.51 16.48 -4.69
CA ASN A 189 -14.02 15.71 -5.82
C ASN A 189 -15.02 14.61 -6.20
N GLU A 190 -15.29 14.48 -7.50
CA GLU A 190 -16.23 13.48 -8.05
C GLU A 190 -15.87 12.03 -7.73
N LYS A 191 -14.57 11.75 -7.53
CA LYS A 191 -14.03 10.43 -7.18
C LYS A 191 -13.43 10.41 -5.77
N GLY A 192 -13.69 11.45 -4.99
CA GLY A 192 -13.25 11.60 -3.60
C GLY A 192 -14.44 11.90 -2.69
N LEU A 193 -14.30 12.92 -1.85
CA LEU A 193 -15.37 13.37 -0.97
C LEU A 193 -16.24 14.46 -1.60
N LYS A 194 -17.54 14.44 -1.27
CA LYS A 194 -18.52 15.49 -1.59
C LYS A 194 -19.17 16.02 -0.32
N PHE A 195 -19.51 17.30 -0.31
CA PHE A 195 -20.22 17.92 0.80
C PHE A 195 -21.74 17.79 0.59
N LEU A 196 -22.33 16.79 1.23
CA LEU A 196 -23.74 16.43 1.06
C LEU A 196 -24.48 16.54 2.38
N GLN A 197 -25.59 17.28 2.38
CA GLN A 197 -26.49 17.41 3.53
C GLN A 197 -25.76 17.85 4.81
N GLY A 198 -24.80 18.78 4.69
CA GLY A 198 -24.04 19.32 5.82
C GLY A 198 -22.88 18.45 6.30
N SER A 199 -22.47 17.42 5.55
CA SER A 199 -21.38 16.53 5.92
C SER A 199 -20.56 16.10 4.72
N TRP A 200 -19.26 15.85 4.93
CA TRP A 200 -18.36 15.31 3.90
C TRP A 200 -18.50 13.80 3.83
N LYS A 201 -18.95 13.29 2.67
CA LYS A 201 -19.18 11.86 2.44
C LYS A 201 -18.39 11.37 1.23
N PRO A 202 -17.92 10.11 1.24
CA PRO A 202 -17.38 9.51 0.04
C PRO A 202 -18.41 9.53 -1.10
N SER A 203 -17.93 9.74 -2.31
CA SER A 203 -18.73 9.44 -3.50
C SER A 203 -19.06 7.95 -3.51
N ILE A 204 -20.30 7.60 -3.88
CA ILE A 204 -20.79 6.21 -3.87
C ILE A 204 -19.84 5.33 -4.70
N GLY A 205 -19.32 4.27 -4.09
CA GLY A 205 -18.38 3.33 -4.71
C GLY A 205 -16.91 3.74 -4.64
N TYR A 206 -16.58 4.88 -4.02
CA TYR A 206 -15.21 5.38 -3.82
C TYR A 206 -14.75 5.32 -2.35
N GLU A 207 -15.49 4.65 -1.48
CA GLU A 207 -15.23 4.58 -0.03
C GLU A 207 -13.81 4.08 0.28
N ASN A 208 -13.36 3.05 -0.44
CA ASN A 208 -12.04 2.41 -0.24
C ASN A 208 -10.97 2.92 -1.21
N PHE A 209 -11.24 4.00 -1.94
CA PHE A 209 -10.25 4.65 -2.79
C PHE A 209 -9.45 5.67 -1.98
N PRO A 210 -8.20 5.97 -2.39
CA PRO A 210 -7.43 6.99 -1.70
C PRO A 210 -8.19 8.31 -1.69
N VAL A 211 -8.12 9.01 -0.55
CA VAL A 211 -8.66 10.36 -0.46
C VAL A 211 -7.84 11.29 -1.37
N VAL A 212 -8.53 12.01 -2.23
CA VAL A 212 -7.97 13.02 -3.13
C VAL A 212 -8.73 14.33 -2.98
N GLY A 213 -8.15 15.42 -3.51
CA GLY A 213 -8.64 16.77 -3.19
C GLY A 213 -8.23 17.27 -1.81
N VAL A 214 -7.38 16.51 -1.11
CA VAL A 214 -6.83 16.82 0.20
C VAL A 214 -5.60 17.72 0.07
N THR A 215 -5.52 18.75 0.90
CA THR A 215 -4.33 19.60 0.99
C THR A 215 -3.30 19.00 1.92
N TRP A 216 -2.07 19.49 1.87
CA TRP A 216 -1.05 19.07 2.84
C TRP A 216 -1.49 19.39 4.28
N TYR A 217 -2.21 20.51 4.47
CA TYR A 217 -2.75 20.87 5.78
C TYR A 217 -3.80 19.88 6.28
N GLY A 218 -4.70 19.42 5.41
CA GLY A 218 -5.67 18.39 5.76
C GLY A 218 -5.03 17.05 6.12
N ALA A 219 -4.01 16.64 5.36
CA ALA A 219 -3.23 15.45 5.66
C ALA A 219 -2.51 15.56 7.02
N MET A 220 -1.96 16.74 7.35
CA MET A 220 -1.33 17.00 8.65
C MET A 220 -2.32 17.02 9.82
N GLU A 221 -3.50 17.60 9.66
CA GLU A 221 -4.53 17.59 10.71
C GLU A 221 -5.07 16.18 10.94
N TYR A 222 -5.27 15.39 9.88
CA TYR A 222 -5.58 13.95 10.02
C TYR A 222 -4.53 13.24 10.88
N CYS A 223 -3.24 13.46 10.57
CA CYS A 223 -2.15 12.87 11.33
C CYS A 223 -2.18 13.32 12.79
N ARG A 224 -2.30 14.62 13.06
CA ARG A 224 -2.32 15.18 14.43
C ARG A 224 -3.48 14.63 15.25
N PHE A 225 -4.67 14.54 14.66
CA PHE A 225 -5.87 14.03 15.31
C PHE A 225 -5.68 12.61 15.84
N TYR A 226 -5.03 11.74 15.07
CA TYR A 226 -4.74 10.36 15.45
C TYR A 226 -3.37 10.15 16.10
N LYS A 227 -2.63 11.23 16.45
CA LYS A 227 -1.26 11.17 17.00
C LYS A 227 -0.27 10.42 16.10
N LEU A 228 -0.42 10.61 14.80
CA LEU A 228 0.44 10.11 13.72
C LEU A 228 1.23 11.27 13.11
N ARG A 229 1.96 10.98 12.03
CA ARG A 229 2.64 11.97 11.19
C ARG A 229 2.61 11.55 9.73
N LEU A 230 2.87 12.49 8.82
CA LEU A 230 3.27 12.11 7.47
C LEU A 230 4.64 11.42 7.52
N PRO A 231 4.94 10.48 6.60
CA PRO A 231 6.30 10.02 6.41
C PRO A 231 7.17 11.18 5.94
N THR A 232 8.45 11.16 6.32
CA THR A 232 9.45 11.96 5.61
C THR A 232 9.61 11.41 4.19
N GLU A 233 10.13 12.23 3.28
CA GLU A 233 10.48 11.79 1.92
C GLU A 233 11.41 10.57 1.97
N ALA A 234 12.40 10.60 2.88
CA ALA A 234 13.35 9.52 3.01
C ALA A 234 12.75 8.25 3.62
N GLU A 235 11.81 8.34 4.56
CA GLU A 235 11.07 7.16 5.04
C GLU A 235 10.15 6.58 3.96
N TRP A 236 9.50 7.45 3.18
CA TRP A 236 8.62 7.02 2.09
C TRP A 236 9.42 6.24 1.04
N GLU A 237 10.55 6.78 0.58
CA GLU A 237 11.39 6.08 -0.40
C GLU A 237 11.99 4.79 0.19
N TYR A 238 12.45 4.82 1.45
CA TYR A 238 12.96 3.63 2.14
C TYR A 238 11.92 2.49 2.15
N ALA A 239 10.65 2.83 2.43
CA ALA A 239 9.54 1.89 2.42
C ALA A 239 9.20 1.39 1.01
N ALA A 240 9.19 2.27 0.01
CA ALA A 240 8.96 1.93 -1.40
C ALA A 240 10.04 0.98 -1.94
N ARG A 241 11.29 1.20 -1.49
CA ARG A 241 12.49 0.44 -1.84
C ARG A 241 12.75 -0.77 -0.92
N GLU A 242 11.72 -1.27 -0.25
CA GLU A 242 11.79 -2.49 0.57
C GLU A 242 12.91 -2.48 1.62
N GLN A 243 12.97 -1.40 2.42
CA GLN A 243 14.07 -1.09 3.34
C GLN A 243 15.35 -0.66 2.62
N GLY A 244 15.22 0.25 1.65
CA GLY A 244 16.36 0.95 1.04
C GLY A 244 17.15 0.18 -0.02
N LYS A 245 16.64 -0.96 -0.50
CA LYS A 245 17.27 -1.71 -1.61
C LYS A 245 17.23 -0.92 -2.92
N LYS A 246 18.06 -1.29 -3.89
CA LYS A 246 18.01 -0.70 -5.24
C LYS A 246 16.86 -1.29 -6.06
N ILE A 247 15.65 -0.75 -5.86
CA ILE A 247 14.41 -1.18 -6.50
C ILE A 247 13.84 -0.01 -7.28
N LYS A 248 13.67 -0.17 -8.59
CA LYS A 248 13.18 0.90 -9.47
C LYS A 248 11.68 1.15 -9.35
N TYR A 249 10.89 0.08 -9.21
CA TYR A 249 9.44 0.14 -9.04
C TYR A 249 9.01 -0.70 -7.84
N ALA A 250 8.03 -0.24 -7.08
CA ALA A 250 7.62 -0.92 -5.85
C ALA A 250 6.97 -2.31 -6.05
N ASN A 251 6.79 -2.76 -7.30
CA ASN A 251 6.48 -4.16 -7.63
C ASN A 251 7.74 -5.07 -7.63
N GLY A 252 8.92 -4.54 -7.26
CA GLY A 252 10.18 -5.26 -7.21
C GLY A 252 10.80 -5.57 -8.58
N ARG A 253 10.35 -4.89 -9.65
CA ARG A 253 10.82 -5.11 -11.03
C ARG A 253 11.58 -3.90 -11.58
N GLU A 254 12.30 -4.13 -12.67
CA GLU A 254 12.97 -3.09 -13.46
C GLU A 254 12.03 -2.37 -14.45
N TYR A 255 10.78 -2.80 -14.55
CA TYR A 255 9.77 -2.21 -15.43
C TYR A 255 8.42 -2.06 -14.72
N ALA A 256 7.68 -1.00 -15.07
CA ALA A 256 6.33 -0.77 -14.58
C ALA A 256 5.36 -1.73 -15.29
N ASN A 257 4.82 -2.71 -14.55
CA ASN A 257 3.85 -3.65 -15.09
C ASN A 257 2.43 -3.11 -14.86
N PRO A 258 1.62 -2.86 -15.92
CA PRO A 258 0.27 -2.28 -15.76
C PRO A 258 -0.74 -3.23 -15.09
N ARG A 259 -0.38 -4.49 -14.87
CA ARG A 259 -1.15 -5.43 -14.05
C ARG A 259 -0.80 -5.36 -12.55
N GLU A 260 0.26 -4.65 -12.19
CA GLU A 260 0.80 -4.55 -10.82
C GLU A 260 0.93 -3.09 -10.34
N ILE A 261 0.81 -2.11 -11.23
CA ILE A 261 0.97 -0.68 -10.96
C ILE A 261 -0.12 0.08 -11.72
N ASN A 262 -0.77 1.05 -11.06
CA ASN A 262 -1.75 1.93 -11.69
C ASN A 262 -1.07 3.19 -12.25
N PHE A 263 -0.81 3.21 -13.56
CA PHE A 263 -0.16 4.34 -14.26
C PHE A 263 -0.68 4.46 -15.68
N ASN A 264 -0.36 5.58 -16.34
CA ASN A 264 -0.79 5.89 -17.70
C ASN A 264 0.09 5.21 -18.76
N VAL A 265 -0.28 3.99 -19.14
CA VAL A 265 0.39 3.21 -20.20
C VAL A 265 0.39 3.92 -21.55
N SER A 266 -0.63 4.75 -21.85
CA SER A 266 -0.75 5.42 -23.17
C SER A 266 0.33 6.47 -23.42
N SER A 267 1.02 6.90 -22.36
CA SER A 267 2.12 7.87 -22.45
C SER A 267 3.48 7.23 -22.73
N ASP A 268 3.57 5.90 -22.78
CA ASP A 268 4.82 5.17 -23.07
C ASP A 268 4.88 4.72 -24.54
N SER A 269 5.80 5.33 -25.31
CA SER A 269 6.01 5.05 -26.74
C SER A 269 6.56 3.64 -27.04
N ASN A 270 6.98 2.89 -26.02
CA ASN A 270 7.60 1.56 -26.12
C ASN A 270 6.74 0.41 -25.58
N SER A 271 5.44 0.62 -25.31
CA SER A 271 4.58 -0.47 -24.83
C SER A 271 4.30 -1.48 -25.95
N SER A 272 5.14 -2.51 -26.07
CA SER A 272 4.94 -3.62 -26.99
C SER A 272 3.73 -4.46 -26.58
N GLY A 273 2.72 -4.52 -27.46
CA GLY A 273 1.80 -5.67 -27.59
C GLY A 273 0.59 -5.77 -26.67
N ASP A 274 0.63 -5.28 -25.42
CA ASP A 274 -0.48 -5.40 -24.44
C ASP A 274 -1.26 -4.08 -24.20
N SER A 275 -1.02 -3.07 -25.05
CA SER A 275 -1.53 -1.68 -24.95
C SER A 275 -3.05 -1.51 -24.99
N LYS A 276 -3.82 -2.58 -25.15
CA LYS A 276 -5.29 -2.56 -25.08
C LYS A 276 -5.84 -2.70 -23.66
N ILE A 277 -5.04 -3.04 -22.66
CA ILE A 277 -5.58 -3.42 -21.34
C ILE A 277 -6.09 -2.24 -20.51
N ASN A 278 -5.61 -1.00 -20.65
CA ASN A 278 -5.96 0.06 -19.67
C ASN A 278 -6.18 1.49 -20.21
N SER A 279 -6.31 1.73 -21.52
CA SER A 279 -6.61 3.10 -22.00
C SER A 279 -8.01 3.61 -21.60
N SER A 280 -8.92 2.73 -21.17
CA SER A 280 -10.32 3.09 -20.90
C SER A 280 -10.58 3.67 -19.51
N MET A 281 -9.64 3.64 -18.55
CA MET A 281 -9.86 4.23 -17.23
C MET A 281 -8.58 4.81 -16.62
N LEU A 282 -8.14 5.98 -17.08
CA LEU A 282 -7.20 6.84 -16.35
C LEU A 282 -7.88 7.34 -15.07
N THR A 283 -7.83 6.52 -14.02
CA THR A 283 -8.45 6.80 -12.73
C THR A 283 -7.71 6.08 -11.61
N GLN A 284 -7.77 6.67 -10.41
CA GLN A 284 -7.39 5.98 -9.18
C GLN A 284 -8.14 4.66 -9.05
N GLN A 285 -7.49 3.68 -8.45
CA GLN A 285 -8.07 2.41 -8.04
C GLN A 285 -8.23 2.39 -6.52
N SER A 286 -9.05 1.47 -6.00
CA SER A 286 -9.17 1.28 -4.55
C SER A 286 -7.81 0.98 -3.94
N VAL A 287 -7.61 1.31 -2.67
CA VAL A 287 -6.40 0.88 -1.98
C VAL A 287 -6.36 -0.65 -1.95
N GLY A 288 -5.16 -1.20 -1.98
CA GLY A 288 -4.95 -2.63 -2.13
C GLY A 288 -5.18 -3.18 -3.53
N ALA A 289 -5.49 -2.34 -4.55
CA ALA A 289 -5.93 -2.85 -5.85
C ALA A 289 -4.89 -3.60 -6.70
N TYR A 290 -3.65 -3.62 -6.24
CA TYR A 290 -2.52 -4.26 -6.89
C TYR A 290 -1.71 -5.02 -5.84
N PRO A 291 -0.86 -5.98 -6.25
CA PRO A 291 0.02 -6.66 -5.30
C PRO A 291 0.87 -5.66 -4.49
N PRO A 292 1.11 -5.91 -3.19
CA PRO A 292 2.01 -5.08 -2.41
C PRO A 292 3.47 -5.36 -2.78
N ASN A 293 4.38 -4.51 -2.31
CA ASN A 293 5.80 -4.84 -2.25
C ASN A 293 6.05 -6.00 -1.25
N VAL A 294 7.28 -6.53 -1.17
CA VAL A 294 7.55 -7.69 -0.29
C VAL A 294 7.33 -7.43 1.21
N LEU A 295 7.24 -6.15 1.61
CA LEU A 295 6.94 -5.73 2.98
C LEU A 295 5.44 -5.73 3.28
N GLY A 296 4.58 -5.91 2.28
CA GLY A 296 3.12 -5.82 2.44
C GLY A 296 2.58 -4.39 2.34
N ILE A 297 3.33 -3.46 1.74
CA ILE A 297 2.91 -2.08 1.52
C ILE A 297 2.41 -1.92 0.08
N PHE A 298 1.21 -1.38 -0.09
CA PHE A 298 0.50 -1.32 -1.35
C PHE A 298 0.72 0.01 -2.06
N GLN A 299 0.70 -0.03 -3.39
CA GLN A 299 0.63 1.15 -4.27
C GLN A 299 1.69 2.22 -3.98
N MET A 300 2.90 1.82 -3.58
CA MET A 300 4.06 2.72 -3.45
C MET A 300 4.63 3.15 -4.82
N SER A 301 4.02 2.71 -5.93
CA SER A 301 4.28 3.20 -7.29
C SER A 301 2.92 3.38 -7.97
N GLY A 302 2.66 4.58 -8.50
CA GLY A 302 1.40 4.93 -9.16
C GLY A 302 0.22 5.06 -8.20
N ASN A 303 -0.99 4.90 -8.75
CA ASN A 303 -2.25 5.21 -8.10
C ASN A 303 -2.42 6.71 -7.81
N VAL A 304 -2.04 7.23 -6.65
CA VAL A 304 -2.02 8.68 -6.40
C VAL A 304 -0.66 9.12 -5.87
N TRP A 305 -0.29 10.36 -6.17
CA TRP A 305 0.82 11.02 -5.50
C TRP A 305 0.55 11.09 -4.00
N GLU A 306 1.60 11.02 -3.19
CA GLU A 306 1.45 11.03 -1.74
C GLU A 306 2.22 12.16 -1.07
N TRP A 307 1.52 12.98 -0.29
CA TRP A 307 2.14 14.01 0.53
C TRP A 307 3.16 13.45 1.53
N CYS A 308 4.34 14.06 1.57
CA CYS A 308 5.36 13.84 2.59
C CYS A 308 5.45 15.04 3.56
N LEU A 309 6.14 14.84 4.68
CA LEU A 309 6.35 15.89 5.69
C LEU A 309 7.18 17.07 5.15
N ASP A 310 8.15 16.75 4.31
CA ASP A 310 9.27 17.60 3.90
C ASP A 310 8.82 18.80 3.06
N TRP A 311 9.48 19.93 3.32
CA TRP A 311 9.54 21.00 2.32
C TRP A 311 10.43 20.53 1.16
N TYR A 312 10.03 20.82 -0.07
CA TYR A 312 10.79 20.45 -1.25
C TYR A 312 12.00 21.37 -1.40
N GLU A 313 13.16 20.75 -1.60
CA GLU A 313 14.40 21.38 -2.01
C GLU A 313 14.97 20.62 -3.21
N TYR A 314 15.51 21.38 -4.17
CA TYR A 314 16.00 20.83 -5.43
C TYR A 314 17.18 19.86 -5.23
N ASN A 315 18.09 20.18 -4.31
CA ASN A 315 19.20 19.31 -3.96
C ASN A 315 18.99 18.79 -2.54
N TYR A 316 19.30 17.52 -2.31
CA TYR A 316 19.41 17.03 -0.93
C TYR A 316 20.59 17.69 -0.23
N ASP A 317 20.41 17.98 1.06
CA ASP A 317 21.45 18.52 1.93
C ASP A 317 22.39 17.37 2.35
N PRO A 318 23.66 17.35 1.89
CA PRO A 318 24.58 16.27 2.21
C PRO A 318 25.03 16.26 3.68
N GLU A 319 24.73 17.31 4.45
CA GLU A 319 25.05 17.38 5.88
C GLU A 319 23.94 16.79 6.76
N LYS A 320 22.70 16.72 6.25
CA LYS A 320 21.53 16.19 6.97
C LYS A 320 21.25 14.75 6.58
N THR A 321 22.08 13.84 7.06
CA THR A 321 21.99 12.43 6.69
C THR A 321 21.23 11.56 7.69
N ILE A 322 21.01 12.00 8.92
CA ILE A 322 20.31 11.21 9.95
C ILE A 322 18.85 11.66 10.06
N ASN A 323 17.91 10.78 9.71
CA ASN A 323 16.46 11.03 9.67
C ASN A 323 16.11 12.39 9.02
N PRO A 324 16.52 12.63 7.76
CA PRO A 324 16.28 13.92 7.11
C PRO A 324 14.78 14.25 7.05
N THR A 325 14.48 15.53 7.30
CA THR A 325 13.12 16.09 7.24
C THR A 325 13.01 17.25 6.24
N GLY A 326 13.98 17.36 5.33
CA GLY A 326 14.13 18.48 4.40
C GLY A 326 14.53 19.81 5.06
N PRO A 327 14.49 20.93 4.32
CA PRO A 327 14.72 22.25 4.87
C PRO A 327 13.63 22.67 5.85
N TRP A 328 13.98 23.58 6.76
CA TRP A 328 13.07 24.06 7.80
C TRP A 328 11.86 24.85 7.24
N LEU A 329 12.05 25.56 6.13
CA LEU A 329 11.03 26.30 5.40
C LEU A 329 11.15 26.06 3.90
N GLY A 330 10.03 26.17 3.20
CA GLY A 330 9.98 26.10 1.76
C GLY A 330 8.68 26.66 1.19
N LYS A 331 8.59 26.64 -0.13
CA LYS A 331 7.39 27.07 -0.87
C LYS A 331 6.45 25.93 -1.21
N TYR A 332 7.01 24.74 -1.41
CA TYR A 332 6.31 23.55 -1.87
C TYR A 332 6.61 22.38 -0.96
N LYS A 333 5.65 21.47 -0.80
CA LYS A 333 5.80 20.21 -0.07
C LYS A 333 6.08 19.08 -1.04
N VAL A 334 6.87 18.11 -0.59
CA VAL A 334 7.22 16.94 -1.39
C VAL A 334 5.98 16.05 -1.59
N ILE A 335 5.82 15.54 -2.81
CA ILE A 335 4.94 14.42 -3.14
C ILE A 335 5.76 13.31 -3.80
N ARG A 336 5.41 12.05 -3.53
CA ARG A 336 6.14 10.86 -4.01
C ARG A 336 5.22 9.85 -4.70
N GLY A 337 5.80 8.99 -5.54
CA GLY A 337 5.18 7.77 -6.06
C GLY A 337 4.48 7.85 -7.42
N GLY A 338 4.13 9.04 -7.89
CA GLY A 338 3.39 9.19 -9.15
C GLY A 338 1.91 8.84 -9.04
N SER A 339 1.14 9.11 -10.09
CA SER A 339 -0.28 8.80 -10.13
C SER A 339 -0.69 8.02 -11.38
N PHE A 340 -1.97 7.64 -11.42
CA PHE A 340 -2.62 7.03 -12.58
C PHE A 340 -2.57 7.89 -13.85
N TYR A 341 -2.22 9.18 -13.77
CA TYR A 341 -2.01 10.05 -14.93
C TYR A 341 -0.59 9.99 -15.50
N ASN A 342 0.38 9.54 -14.70
CA ASN A 342 1.80 9.60 -15.02
C ASN A 342 2.29 8.38 -15.81
N SER A 343 3.34 8.55 -16.60
CA SER A 343 3.99 7.47 -17.36
C SER A 343 4.77 6.52 -16.45
N ALA A 344 5.29 5.42 -17.00
CA ALA A 344 6.19 4.53 -16.27
C ALA A 344 7.42 5.27 -15.71
N GLN A 345 7.89 6.35 -16.35
CA GLN A 345 9.04 7.10 -15.86
C GLN A 345 8.72 7.81 -14.53
N ALA A 346 7.52 8.35 -14.40
CA ALA A 346 7.12 9.19 -13.27
C ALA A 346 6.40 8.41 -12.15
N VAL A 347 6.55 7.08 -12.12
CA VAL A 347 6.07 6.20 -11.01
C VAL A 347 7.20 5.37 -10.39
N ARG A 348 8.46 5.73 -10.67
CA ARG A 348 9.64 5.11 -10.05
C ARG A 348 9.65 5.40 -8.54
N THR A 349 10.30 4.54 -7.78
CA THR A 349 10.46 4.72 -6.33
C THR A 349 11.26 5.97 -5.97
N THR A 350 12.17 6.41 -6.85
CA THR A 350 13.01 7.61 -6.69
C THR A 350 12.35 8.88 -7.20
N GLU A 351 11.26 8.77 -7.97
CA GLU A 351 10.56 9.91 -8.53
C GLU A 351 10.03 10.80 -7.40
N ARG A 352 10.32 12.10 -7.53
CA ARG A 352 9.87 13.13 -6.60
C ARG A 352 9.26 14.28 -7.37
N SER A 353 8.24 14.87 -6.77
CA SER A 353 7.65 16.10 -7.27
C SER A 353 7.23 16.96 -6.10
N PHE A 354 6.55 18.06 -6.38
CA PHE A 354 6.17 19.02 -5.37
C PHE A 354 4.85 19.70 -5.68
N LEU A 355 4.15 20.10 -4.62
CA LEU A 355 2.93 20.86 -4.73
C LEU A 355 2.83 21.87 -3.58
N ALA A 356 2.20 23.02 -3.82
CA ALA A 356 2.03 24.03 -2.78
C ALA A 356 1.09 23.49 -1.69
N PRO A 357 1.35 23.74 -0.40
CA PRO A 357 0.64 23.06 0.69
C PRO A 357 -0.88 23.35 0.74
N HIS A 358 -1.31 24.52 0.26
CA HIS A 358 -2.73 24.92 0.15
C HIS A 358 -3.42 24.39 -1.12
N ARG A 359 -2.65 23.86 -2.09
CA ARG A 359 -3.23 23.30 -3.31
C ARG A 359 -3.65 21.86 -3.08
N TYR A 360 -4.60 21.43 -3.89
CA TYR A 360 -5.09 20.07 -3.98
C TYR A 360 -5.06 19.63 -5.44
N ALA A 361 -5.05 18.32 -5.67
CA ALA A 361 -5.21 17.73 -6.99
C ALA A 361 -6.11 16.50 -6.92
N SER A 362 -6.64 16.09 -8.07
CA SER A 362 -7.50 14.91 -8.18
C SER A 362 -6.74 13.58 -8.10
N ASP A 363 -5.42 13.64 -8.02
CA ASP A 363 -4.50 12.51 -8.05
C ASP A 363 -3.39 12.65 -6.99
N VAL A 364 -3.62 13.48 -5.96
CA VAL A 364 -2.76 13.62 -4.78
C VAL A 364 -3.55 13.26 -3.54
N GLY A 365 -3.08 12.24 -2.83
CA GLY A 365 -3.52 11.80 -1.52
C GLY A 365 -2.36 11.76 -0.53
N PHE A 366 -2.42 10.84 0.43
CA PHE A 366 -1.35 10.63 1.41
C PHE A 366 -1.48 9.29 2.12
N ARG A 367 -0.38 8.87 2.76
CA ARG A 367 -0.36 7.81 3.76
C ARG A 367 0.28 8.32 5.05
N VAL A 368 0.25 7.52 6.10
CA VAL A 368 0.68 7.95 7.44
C VAL A 368 1.79 7.07 7.99
N ALA A 369 2.59 7.65 8.87
CA ALA A 369 3.65 6.98 9.60
C ALA A 369 3.55 7.29 11.09
N ARG A 370 4.25 6.51 11.91
CA ARG A 370 4.48 6.82 13.33
C ARG A 370 5.84 6.31 13.77
N SER A 371 6.46 7.05 14.68
CA SER A 371 7.73 6.65 15.28
C SER A 371 7.50 5.61 16.36
N LEU A 372 8.41 4.65 16.49
CA LEU A 372 8.37 3.71 17.61
C LEU A 372 8.86 4.40 18.88
N THR A 373 8.09 4.30 19.96
CA THR A 373 8.56 4.73 21.27
C THR A 373 9.65 3.76 21.73
N LYS A 374 10.88 4.26 21.89
CA LYS A 374 11.92 3.48 22.59
C LYS A 374 11.43 3.30 24.03
N GLN A 375 11.16 2.05 24.44
CA GLN A 375 11.02 1.74 25.85
C GLN A 375 12.37 2.06 26.50
N THR A 376 12.43 3.14 27.26
CA THR A 376 13.54 3.37 28.18
C THR A 376 13.45 2.27 29.23
N VAL A 377 14.41 1.35 29.19
CA VAL A 377 14.66 0.45 30.32
C VAL A 377 15.35 1.32 31.36
N ASP A 378 14.61 1.69 32.40
CA ASP A 378 15.15 2.34 33.60
C ASP A 378 16.09 1.41 34.37
#